data_AF-A0A256ZHP2-F1
#
_entry.id   AF-A0A256ZHP2-F1
#
_cell.length_a   1.000
_cell.length_b   1.000
_cell.length_c   1.000
_cell.angle_alpha   90.00
_cell.angle_beta   90.00
_cell.angle_gamma   90.00
#
_symmetry.space_group_name_H-M   'P 1'
#
loop_
_entity.id
_entity.type
_entity.pdbx_description
1 polymer ?
#
loop_
_entity_poly.entity_id
_entity_poly.type
_entity_poly.pdbx_seq_one_letter_code
_entity_poly.pdbx_strand_id
1 'polypeptide(L)' 'MVDLVISPLADEALISDVLASELELVLEDIGRGLWRFKWDPVGKLRMSERRGATTTHNVATLAPRPP' A
#
# COMPACT_ATOMS: atom_id res chain seq x y z
N MET A 1 4.51 -21.06 -1.98
CA MET A 1 5.28 -20.04 -2.72
C MET A 1 4.28 -19.00 -3.17
N VAL A 2 4.54 -17.73 -2.92
CA VAL A 2 3.66 -16.63 -3.27
C VAL A 2 4.46 -15.68 -4.13
N ASP A 3 3.93 -15.32 -5.29
CA ASP A 3 4.56 -14.37 -6.20
C ASP A 3 3.86 -13.01 -6.06
N LEU A 4 4.67 -11.98 -5.80
CA LEU A 4 4.24 -10.58 -5.77
C LEU A 4 4.87 -9.88 -6.97
N VAL A 5 4.05 -9.28 -7.83
CA VAL A 5 4.52 -8.55 -9.01
C VAL A 5 4.21 -7.08 -8.83
N ILE A 6 5.21 -6.21 -8.95
CA ILE A 6 4.96 -4.77 -9.05
C ILE A 6 4.70 -4.44 -10.52
N SER A 7 3.52 -3.92 -10.84
CA SER A 7 3.22 -3.45 -12.20
C SER A 7 3.92 -2.11 -12.44
N PRO A 8 4.84 -1.99 -13.39
CA PRO A 8 5.47 -0.70 -13.69
C PRO A 8 4.50 0.30 -14.33
N LEU A 9 3.41 -0.19 -14.94
CA LEU A 9 2.39 0.65 -15.59
C LEU A 9 1.41 1.24 -14.59
N ALA A 10 0.98 0.45 -13.62
CA ALA A 10 0.10 0.91 -12.55
C ALA A 10 0.89 1.53 -11.38
N ASP A 11 2.18 1.21 -11.28
CA ASP A 11 3.03 1.49 -10.12
C ASP A 11 2.44 0.97 -8.80
N GLU A 12 1.72 -0.14 -8.90
CA GLU A 12 1.02 -0.77 -7.79
C GLU A 12 1.39 -2.25 -7.74
N ALA A 13 1.31 -2.83 -6.54
CA ALA A 13 1.52 -4.25 -6.34
C ALA A 13 0.31 -5.02 -6.85
N LEU A 14 0.54 -5.96 -7.78
CA LEU A 14 -0.45 -6.90 -8.26
C LEU A 14 -0.38 -8.18 -7.44
N ILE A 15 -1.53 -8.56 -6.90
CA ILE A 15 -1.73 -9.82 -6.18
C ILE A 15 -2.79 -10.65 -6.89
N SER A 16 -2.66 -11.98 -6.82
CA SER A 16 -3.73 -12.87 -7.28
C SER A 16 -4.91 -12.87 -6.30
N ASP A 17 -6.08 -13.25 -6.81
CA ASP A 17 -7.29 -13.49 -6.02
C ASP A 17 -7.10 -14.57 -4.95
N VAL A 18 -6.36 -15.64 -5.28
CA VAL A 18 -5.96 -16.69 -4.33
C VAL A 18 -5.18 -16.08 -3.18
N LEU A 19 -4.15 -15.27 -3.48
CA LEU A 19 -3.36 -14.62 -2.43
C LEU A 19 -4.20 -13.65 -1.61
N ALA A 20 -5.08 -12.88 -2.24
CA ALA A 20 -6.00 -11.98 -1.53
C ALA A 20 -6.91 -12.75 -0.57
N SER A 21 -7.39 -13.93 -0.97
CA SER A 21 -8.22 -14.80 -0.12
C SER A 21 -7.44 -15.38 1.06
N GLU A 22 -6.22 -15.87 0.84
CA GLU A 22 -5.33 -16.42 1.87
C GLU A 22 -4.91 -15.36 2.89
N LEU A 23 -4.69 -14.11 2.45
CA LEU A 23 -4.44 -12.96 3.31
C LEU A 23 -5.71 -12.42 3.99
N GLU A 24 -6.86 -13.04 3.71
CA GLU A 24 -8.17 -12.63 4.21
C GLU A 24 -8.49 -11.16 3.92
N LEU A 25 -8.14 -10.69 2.72
CA LEU A 25 -8.47 -9.35 2.26
C LEU A 25 -9.93 -9.28 1.81
N VAL A 26 -10.59 -8.19 2.19
CA VAL A 26 -11.89 -7.78 1.67
C VAL A 26 -11.68 -6.50 0.89
N LEU A 27 -11.97 -6.55 -0.41
CA LEU A 27 -11.95 -5.39 -1.28
C LEU A 27 -13.34 -4.73 -1.24
N GLU A 28 -13.41 -3.52 -0.70
CA GLU A 28 -14.67 -2.81 -0.49
C GLU A 28 -14.97 -1.87 -1.68
N ASP A 29 -13.95 -1.18 -2.19
CA ASP A 29 -14.05 -0.38 -3.43
C ASP A 29 -12.68 -0.38 -4.14
N ILE A 30 -12.54 -1.21 -5.16
CA ILE A 30 -11.30 -1.37 -5.92
C ILE A 30 -10.94 -0.08 -6.68
N GLY A 31 -11.94 0.64 -7.21
CA GLY A 31 -11.70 1.88 -7.95
C GLY A 31 -11.15 3.02 -7.08
N ARG A 32 -11.46 2.99 -5.78
CA ARG A 32 -10.93 3.92 -4.77
C ARG A 32 -9.77 3.34 -3.94
N GLY A 33 -9.40 2.09 -4.19
CA GLY A 33 -8.36 1.39 -3.44
C GLY A 33 -8.72 1.11 -1.98
N LEU A 34 -10.00 0.95 -1.65
CA LEU A 34 -10.49 0.69 -0.28
C LEU A 34 -10.54 -0.81 0.00
N TRP A 35 -9.94 -1.20 1.12
CA TRP A 35 -9.87 -2.59 1.56
C TRP A 35 -9.81 -2.71 3.08
N ARG A 36 -10.02 -3.92 3.60
CA ARG A 36 -9.80 -4.27 5.01
C ARG A 36 -9.43 -5.74 5.14
N PHE A 37 -9.01 -6.17 6.33
CA PHE A 37 -8.98 -7.59 6.64
C PHE A 37 -10.37 -8.12 6.99
N LYS A 38 -10.65 -9.41 6.74
CA LYS A 38 -11.92 -10.05 7.14
C LYS A 38 -12.18 -9.92 8.64
N TRP A 39 -11.12 -9.98 9.45
CA TRP A 39 -11.16 -9.82 10.89
C TRP A 39 -11.16 -8.36 11.38
N ASP A 40 -10.94 -7.39 10.49
CA ASP A 40 -11.14 -5.98 10.82
C ASP A 40 -12.65 -5.67 10.86
N PRO A 41 -13.10 -4.80 11.79
CA PRO A 41 -14.50 -4.33 11.82
C PRO A 41 -14.94 -3.74 10.47
N VAL A 42 -16.22 -3.86 10.13
CA VAL A 42 -16.79 -3.40 8.83
C VAL A 42 -16.54 -1.91 8.53
N GLY A 43 -16.26 -1.09 9.56
CA GLY A 43 -15.92 0.33 9.39
C GLY A 43 -14.43 0.66 9.31
N LYS A 44 -13.53 -0.32 9.50
CA LYS A 44 -12.08 -0.08 9.53
C LYS A 44 -11.49 -0.27 8.13
N LEU A 45 -11.72 0.72 7.29
CA LEU A 45 -11.20 0.75 5.93
C LEU A 45 -9.75 1.26 5.90
N ARG A 46 -8.97 0.66 5.00
CA ARG A 46 -7.62 1.05 4.63
C ARG A 46 -7.62 1.52 3.18
N MET A 47 -6.69 2.40 2.86
CA MET A 47 -6.46 2.86 1.49
C MET A 47 -5.19 2.21 0.95
N SER A 48 -5.21 1.91 -0.34
CA SER A 48 -4.02 1.53 -1.09
C SER A 48 -3.12 2.76 -1.24
N GLU A 49 -1.81 2.55 -1.18
CA GLU A 49 -0.84 3.63 -1.41
C GLU A 49 -1.01 4.16 -2.83
N ARG A 50 -1.13 5.49 -2.96
CA ARG A 50 -1.22 6.18 -4.26
C ARG A 50 0.05 6.98 -4.45
N ARG A 51 0.74 6.80 -5.57
CA ARG A 51 1.88 7.67 -5.90
C ARG A 51 1.37 9.11 -6.06
N GLY A 52 1.70 9.96 -5.08
CA GLY A 52 1.25 11.35 -4.99
C GLY A 52 1.28 11.93 -3.57
N ALA A 53 1.19 11.10 -2.52
CA ALA A 53 1.53 11.52 -1.17
C ALA A 53 3.05 11.47 -1.00
N THR A 54 3.74 12.39 -1.69
CA THR A 54 5.14 12.70 -1.37
C THR A 54 5.17 13.13 0.09
N THR A 55 5.44 12.20 1.00
CA THR A 55 6.21 12.56 2.19
C THR A 55 7.55 12.97 1.63
N THR A 56 7.67 14.27 1.35
CA THR A 56 8.95 14.92 1.20
C THR A 56 9.65 14.63 2.52
N HIS A 57 10.50 13.61 2.55
CA HIS A 57 11.63 13.61 3.46
C HIS A 57 12.43 14.83 3.02
N ASN A 58 12.08 15.97 3.62
CA ASN A 58 12.84 17.18 3.52
C ASN A 58 14.21 16.79 4.07
N VAL A 59 15.18 16.64 3.16
CA VAL A 59 16.59 16.48 3.51
C VAL A 59 17.08 17.85 3.98
N ALA A 60 16.40 18.39 5.00
CA ALA A 60 16.75 19.62 5.64
C ALA A 60 17.92 19.31 6.57
N THR A 61 19.10 19.71 6.10
CA THR A 61 20.21 20.14 6.95
C THR A 61 20.97 19.03 7.66
N LEU A 62 21.81 18.31 6.91
CA LEU A 62 23.09 17.87 7.46
C LEU A 62 23.97 19.13 7.60
N ALA A 63 23.90 19.78 8.78
CA ALA A 63 24.92 20.74 9.15
C ALA A 63 26.27 20.01 9.20
N PRO A 64 27.36 20.59 8.65
CA PRO A 64 28.67 19.97 8.76
C PRO A 64 29.04 19.83 10.23
N ARG A 65 29.46 18.62 10.62
CA ARG A 65 29.95 18.34 11.98
C ARG A 65 31.13 19.29 12.26
N PRO A 66 31.18 19.99 13.41
CA PRO A 66 32.34 20.79 13.77
C PRO A 66 33.60 19.88 13.89
N PRO A 67 34.80 20.47 13.72
CA PRO A 67 36.05 19.72 13.60
C PRO A 67 36.34 18.81 14.80
#